data_AF-A0A1F7TPQ3-F1
#
_entry.id   AF-A0A1F7TPQ3-F1
#
_cell.length_a   1.000
_cell.length_b   1.000
_cell.length_c   1.000
_cell.angle_alpha   90.00
_cell.angle_beta   90.00
_cell.angle_gamma   90.00
#
_symmetry.space_group_name_H-M   'P 1'
#
loop_
_entity.id
_entity.type
_entity.pdbx_description
1 polymer ?
#
loop_
_entity_poly.entity_id
_entity_poly.type
_entity_poly.pdbx_seq_one_letter_code
_entity_poly.pdbx_strand_id
1 'polypeptide(L)'
;MSGIERVFREGGLHQVVELLAVPARSGLYLTRGRIRRLAGEMGLRPGIQGRARMLENLFREAGLEGRAVELLDRLDGEAAAMIGRCREWSRACPPARGAWKEWVSRARQLRRHLREAKRAARRLQSSSS
;
A
#
# COMPACT_ATOMS: atom_id res chain seq x y z
N MET A 1 21.68 -13.83 -1.62
CA MET A 1 20.38 -13.23 -1.29
C MET A 1 20.54 -11.73 -1.28
N SER A 2 19.78 -11.00 -2.12
CA SER A 2 19.88 -9.54 -2.14
C SER A 2 19.24 -8.95 -0.88
N GLY A 3 19.72 -7.79 -0.41
CA GLY A 3 19.11 -7.08 0.72
C GLY A 3 17.60 -6.84 0.52
N ILE A 4 17.16 -6.77 -0.73
CA ILE A 4 15.76 -6.63 -1.14
C ILE A 4 14.88 -7.83 -0.83
N GLU A 5 15.37 -9.05 -1.07
CA GLU A 5 14.62 -10.27 -0.74
C GLU A 5 14.39 -10.37 0.75
N ARG A 6 15.36 -9.93 1.54
CA ARG A 6 15.29 -9.87 2.99
C ARG A 6 14.30 -8.81 3.48
N VAL A 7 14.29 -7.60 2.91
CA VAL A 7 13.27 -6.57 3.20
C VAL A 7 11.86 -7.06 2.83
N PHE A 8 11.72 -7.76 1.69
CA PHE A 8 10.44 -8.30 1.24
C PHE A 8 9.89 -9.38 2.17
N ARG A 9 10.76 -10.28 2.65
CA ARG A 9 10.39 -11.46 3.43
C ARG A 9 10.33 -11.16 4.95
N GLU A 10 11.29 -10.41 5.49
CA GLU A 10 11.38 -10.07 6.92
C GLU A 10 10.66 -8.76 7.28
N GLY A 11 10.50 -7.84 6.32
CA GLY A 11 9.92 -6.51 6.57
C GLY A 11 8.40 -6.41 6.41
N GLY A 12 7.70 -7.53 6.18
CA GLY A 12 6.24 -7.55 6.02
C GLY A 12 5.70 -6.95 4.72
N LEU A 13 6.56 -6.61 3.75
CA LEU A 13 6.12 -6.05 2.46
C LEU A 13 5.26 -7.03 1.65
N HIS A 14 5.56 -8.33 1.71
CA HIS A 14 4.74 -9.34 1.06
C HIS A 14 3.30 -9.33 1.60
N GLN A 15 3.12 -9.26 2.92
CA GLN A 15 1.80 -9.16 3.55
C GLN A 15 1.07 -7.87 3.14
N VAL A 16 1.78 -6.75 3.00
CA VAL A 16 1.19 -5.49 2.51
C VAL A 16 0.69 -5.64 1.08
N VAL A 17 1.47 -6.27 0.19
CA VAL A 17 1.09 -6.53 -1.20
C VAL A 17 -0.14 -7.45 -1.27
N GLU A 18 -0.16 -8.54 -0.50
CA GLU A 18 -1.29 -9.47 -0.44
C GLU A 18 -2.58 -8.77 0.06
N LEU A 19 -2.47 -7.94 1.09
CA LEU A 19 -3.58 -7.14 1.58
C LEU A 19 -4.09 -6.19 0.48
N LEU A 20 -3.20 -5.42 -0.15
CA LEU A 20 -3.56 -4.47 -1.20
C LEU A 20 -4.14 -5.13 -2.46
N ALA A 21 -3.75 -6.37 -2.74
CA ALA A 21 -4.31 -7.14 -3.85
C ALA A 21 -5.80 -7.45 -3.65
N VAL A 22 -6.25 -7.56 -2.39
CA VAL A 22 -7.63 -7.90 -2.01
C VAL A 22 -8.31 -6.70 -1.32
N PRO A 23 -9.08 -5.87 -2.05
CA PRO A 23 -9.68 -4.64 -1.53
C PRO A 23 -10.59 -4.87 -0.33
N ALA A 24 -11.31 -6.00 -0.33
CA ALA A 24 -12.15 -6.41 0.78
C ALA A 24 -11.35 -6.66 2.07
N ARG A 25 -10.05 -6.98 2.01
CA ARG A 25 -9.20 -7.15 3.20
C ARG A 25 -8.51 -5.85 3.60
N SER A 26 -8.04 -5.07 2.63
CA SER A 26 -7.29 -3.84 2.89
C SER A 26 -8.13 -2.60 3.15
N GLY A 27 -9.41 -2.60 2.76
CA GLY A 27 -10.23 -1.39 2.79
C GLY A 27 -9.77 -0.33 1.79
N LEU A 28 -8.93 -0.69 0.81
CA LEU A 28 -8.43 0.21 -0.22
C LEU A 28 -8.54 -0.46 -1.59
N TYR A 29 -9.21 0.20 -2.52
CA TYR A 29 -9.26 -0.21 -3.91
C TYR A 29 -8.32 0.67 -4.74
N LEU A 30 -7.18 0.11 -5.16
CA LEU A 30 -6.27 0.75 -6.11
C LEU A 30 -6.58 0.26 -7.53
N THR A 31 -7.07 1.15 -8.39
CA THR A 31 -7.27 0.83 -9.80
C THR A 31 -5.92 0.62 -10.50
N ARG A 32 -5.89 -0.10 -11.63
CA ARG A 32 -4.69 -0.19 -12.48
C ARG A 32 -4.17 1.20 -12.86
N GLY A 33 -5.08 2.12 -13.19
CA GLY A 33 -4.75 3.51 -13.48
C GLY A 33 -4.07 4.23 -12.32
N ARG A 34 -4.56 4.04 -11.08
CA ARG A 34 -3.92 4.63 -9.90
C ARG A 34 -2.54 4.03 -9.62
N ILE A 35 -2.40 2.71 -9.77
CA ILE A 35 -1.09 2.03 -9.63
C ILE A 35 -0.10 2.58 -10.65
N ARG A 36 -0.49 2.72 -11.92
CA ARG A 36 0.36 3.34 -12.97
C ARG A 36 0.72 4.78 -12.64
N ARG A 37 -0.24 5.56 -12.14
CA ARG A 37 0.00 6.95 -11.77
C ARG A 37 0.99 7.06 -10.62
N LEU A 38 0.81 6.28 -9.54
CA LEU A 38 1.75 6.23 -8.42
C LEU A 38 3.15 5.84 -8.89
N ALA A 39 3.26 4.81 -9.73
CA ALA A 39 4.54 4.40 -10.28
C ALA A 39 5.19 5.51 -11.13
N GLY A 40 4.42 6.14 -12.02
CA GLY A 40 4.90 7.24 -12.87
C GLY A 40 5.33 8.47 -12.07
N GLU A 41 4.59 8.86 -11.03
CA GLU A 41 4.99 9.92 -10.08
C GLU A 41 6.32 9.59 -9.37
N MET A 42 6.69 8.30 -9.31
CA MET A 42 7.93 7.81 -8.74
C MET A 42 8.97 7.38 -9.80
N GLY A 43 8.72 7.61 -11.10
CA GLY A 43 9.62 7.12 -12.16
C GLY A 43 9.79 5.58 -12.21
N LEU A 44 8.89 4.81 -11.59
CA LEU A 44 8.93 3.35 -11.53
C LEU A 44 8.08 2.71 -12.63
N ARG A 45 8.37 1.45 -12.98
CA ARG A 45 7.71 0.72 -14.06
C ARG A 45 6.89 -0.47 -13.52
N PRO A 46 5.57 -0.33 -13.30
CA PRO A 46 4.76 -1.40 -12.70
C PRO A 46 4.38 -2.51 -13.71
N GLY A 47 4.66 -2.30 -15.00
CA GLY A 47 4.22 -3.14 -16.12
C GLY A 47 2.73 -2.97 -16.45
N ILE A 48 2.26 -3.73 -17.45
CA ILE A 48 0.87 -3.78 -17.88
C ILE A 48 0.34 -5.20 -17.61
N GLN A 49 -0.22 -5.41 -16.42
CA GLN A 49 -0.69 -6.73 -15.96
C GLN A 49 -1.94 -6.61 -15.08
N GLY A 50 -2.33 -7.71 -14.41
CA GLY A 50 -3.35 -7.69 -13.35
C GLY A 50 -2.90 -6.89 -12.12
N ARG A 51 -3.84 -6.35 -11.34
CA ARG A 51 -3.54 -5.43 -10.22
C ARG A 51 -2.53 -5.98 -9.22
N ALA A 52 -2.68 -7.23 -8.81
CA ALA A 52 -1.80 -7.88 -7.84
C ALA A 52 -0.36 -7.88 -8.34
N ARG A 53 -0.15 -8.34 -9.57
CA ARG A 53 1.16 -8.34 -10.23
C ARG A 53 1.74 -6.94 -10.44
N MET A 54 0.90 -5.96 -10.76
CA MET A 54 1.33 -4.56 -10.86
C MET A 54 1.78 -3.99 -9.49
N LEU A 55 1.10 -4.36 -8.40
CA LEU A 55 1.51 -3.98 -7.05
C LEU A 55 2.83 -4.65 -6.67
N GLU A 56 2.97 -5.96 -6.92
CA GLU A 56 4.22 -6.69 -6.70
C GLU A 56 5.40 -6.04 -7.43
N ASN A 57 5.22 -5.73 -8.72
CA ASN A 57 6.23 -5.04 -9.51
C ASN A 57 6.53 -3.66 -8.93
N LEU A 58 5.51 -2.87 -8.57
CA LEU A 58 5.71 -1.56 -7.98
C LEU A 58 6.55 -1.62 -6.69
N PHE A 59 6.28 -2.57 -5.80
CA PHE A 59 7.08 -2.76 -4.58
C PHE A 59 8.50 -3.25 -4.89
N ARG A 60 8.65 -4.12 -5.89
CA ARG A 60 9.96 -4.63 -6.32
C ARG A 60 10.83 -3.50 -6.86
N GLU A 61 10.31 -2.71 -7.80
CA GLU A 61 10.99 -1.56 -8.39
C GLU A 61 11.31 -0.52 -7.32
N ALA A 62 10.36 -0.20 -6.44
CA ALA A 62 10.63 0.72 -5.32
C ALA A 62 11.71 0.19 -4.37
N GLY A 63 11.80 -1.13 -4.18
CA GLY A 63 12.89 -1.75 -3.46
C GLY A 63 14.23 -1.53 -4.16
N LEU A 64 14.31 -1.86 -5.46
CA LEU A 64 15.52 -1.80 -6.28
C LEU A 64 16.09 -0.37 -6.35
N GLU A 65 15.22 0.62 -6.44
CA GLU A 65 15.58 2.03 -6.49
C GLU A 65 15.80 2.66 -5.10
N GLY A 66 15.70 1.89 -4.01
CA GLY A 66 15.82 2.42 -2.64
C GLY A 66 14.65 3.32 -2.19
N ARG A 67 13.55 3.35 -2.94
CA ARG A 67 12.36 4.20 -2.74
C ARG A 67 11.20 3.52 -2.01
N ALA A 68 11.43 2.36 -1.38
CA ALA A 68 10.41 1.60 -0.67
C ALA A 68 9.70 2.43 0.42
N VAL A 69 10.45 3.23 1.18
CA VAL A 69 9.89 4.12 2.23
C VAL A 69 8.93 5.15 1.63
N GLU A 70 9.28 5.75 0.49
CA GLU A 70 8.42 6.71 -0.20
C GLU A 70 7.14 6.05 -0.73
N LEU A 71 7.23 4.86 -1.31
CA LEU A 71 6.06 4.10 -1.78
C LEU A 71 5.08 3.85 -0.63
N LEU A 72 5.59 3.40 0.51
CA LEU A 72 4.77 3.14 1.70
C LEU A 72 4.07 4.40 2.21
N ASP A 73 4.73 5.56 2.16
CA ASP A 73 4.13 6.84 2.52
C ASP A 73 3.01 7.26 1.56
N ARG A 74 3.21 7.09 0.25
CA ARG A 74 2.16 7.37 -0.74
C ARG A 74 0.95 6.46 -0.55
N LEU A 75 1.17 5.18 -0.27
CA LEU A 75 0.09 4.22 0.01
C LEU A 75 -0.65 4.54 1.33
N ASP A 76 0.05 5.02 2.37
CA ASP A 76 -0.60 5.49 3.60
C ASP A 76 -1.49 6.70 3.32
N GLY A 77 -1.06 7.59 2.43
CA GLY A 77 -1.84 8.71 1.91
C GLY A 77 -3.11 8.27 1.17
N GLU A 78 -3.00 7.30 0.26
CA GLU A 78 -4.16 6.71 -0.44
C GLU A 78 -5.19 6.13 0.54
N ALA A 79 -4.72 5.39 1.55
CA ALA A 79 -5.58 4.81 2.57
C ALA A 79 -6.23 5.90 3.44
N ALA A 80 -5.51 6.98 3.78
CA ALA A 80 -6.05 8.12 4.50
C ALA A 80 -7.15 8.83 3.71
N ALA A 81 -6.93 9.07 2.41
CA ALA A 81 -7.92 9.66 1.53
C ALA A 81 -9.17 8.78 1.39
N MET A 82 -9.01 7.45 1.33
CA MET A 82 -10.13 6.53 1.31
C MET A 82 -10.95 6.59 2.61
N ILE A 83 -10.29 6.66 3.78
CA ILE A 83 -10.98 6.84 5.05
C ILE A 83 -11.81 8.14 5.07
N GLY A 84 -11.28 9.23 4.52
CA GLY A 84 -12.01 10.49 4.35
C GLY A 84 -13.30 10.30 3.55
N ARG A 85 -13.19 9.74 2.35
CA ARG A 85 -14.34 9.45 1.48
C ARG A 85 -15.37 8.55 2.13
N CYS A 86 -14.95 7.45 2.78
CA CYS A 86 -15.89 6.56 3.48
C CYS A 86 -16.65 7.27 4.61
N ARG A 87 -16.04 8.23 5.30
CA ARG A 87 -16.72 9.03 6.33
C ARG A 87 -17.76 9.97 5.72
N GLU A 88 -17.44 10.60 4.59
CA GLU A 88 -18.38 11.43 3.84
C GLU A 88 -19.57 10.59 3.34
N TRP A 89 -19.31 9.44 2.71
CA TRP A 89 -20.35 8.52 2.25
C TRP A 89 -21.21 7.98 3.40
N SER A 90 -20.60 7.73 4.57
CA SER A 90 -21.33 7.30 5.77
C SER A 90 -22.28 8.36 6.31
N ARG A 91 -22.01 9.65 6.07
CA ARG A 91 -22.92 10.76 6.41
C ARG A 91 -24.02 10.92 5.36
N ALA A 92 -23.65 10.79 4.07
CA ALA A 92 -24.58 10.94 2.95
C ALA A 92 -25.59 9.78 2.83
N CYS A 93 -25.21 8.56 3.25
CA CYS A 93 -26.07 7.38 3.20
C CYS A 93 -26.09 6.66 4.56
N PRO A 94 -26.96 7.08 5.51
CA PRO A 94 -27.07 6.48 6.83
C PRO A 94 -27.34 4.96 6.83
N PRO A 95 -28.19 4.38 5.95
CA PRO A 95 -28.40 2.94 5.91
C PRO A 95 -27.12 2.13 5.64
N ALA A 96 -26.18 2.67 4.86
CA ALA A 96 -24.91 2.01 4.53
C ALA A 96 -23.79 2.29 5.57
N ARG A 97 -24.08 2.99 6.67
CA ARG A 97 -23.09 3.38 7.69
C ARG A 97 -22.29 2.19 8.24
N GLY A 98 -22.92 1.03 8.43
CA GLY A 98 -22.25 -0.18 8.91
C GLY A 98 -21.12 -0.63 7.97
N ALA A 99 -21.43 -0.77 6.67
CA ALA A 99 -20.46 -1.16 5.65
C ALA A 99 -19.30 -0.17 5.56
N TRP A 100 -19.58 1.13 5.59
CA TRP A 100 -18.53 2.16 5.56
C TRP A 100 -17.65 2.16 6.80
N LYS A 101 -18.21 1.90 7.99
CA LYS A 101 -17.43 1.73 9.23
C LYS A 101 -16.46 0.55 9.13
N GLU A 102 -16.92 -0.58 8.58
CA GLU A 102 -16.08 -1.74 8.37
C GLU A 102 -14.94 -1.46 7.38
N TRP A 103 -15.26 -0.79 6.27
CA TRP A 103 -14.26 -0.37 5.28
C TRP A 103 -13.19 0.54 5.88
N VAL A 104 -13.59 1.50 6.73
CA VAL A 104 -12.68 2.36 7.49
C VAL A 104 -11.83 1.56 8.47
N SER A 105 -12.39 0.55 9.13
CA SER A 105 -11.63 -0.32 10.04
C SER A 105 -10.50 -1.05 9.31
N ARG A 106 -10.81 -1.66 8.16
CA ARG A 106 -9.85 -2.36 7.30
C ARG A 106 -8.77 -1.41 6.77
N ALA A 107 -9.16 -0.23 6.29
CA ALA A 107 -8.20 0.79 5.84
C ALA A 107 -7.28 1.26 6.97
N ARG A 108 -7.78 1.38 8.21
CA ARG A 108 -6.94 1.70 9.38
C ARG A 108 -5.96 0.56 9.71
N GLN A 109 -6.38 -0.70 9.55
CA GLN A 109 -5.49 -1.84 9.73
C GLN A 109 -4.39 -1.86 8.68
N LEU A 110 -4.73 -1.63 7.40
CA LEU A 110 -3.74 -1.47 6.33
C LEU A 110 -2.70 -0.40 6.69
N ARG A 111 -3.14 0.77 7.17
CA ARG A 111 -2.23 1.85 7.59
C ARG A 111 -1.26 1.44 8.71
N ARG A 112 -1.68 0.57 9.64
CA ARG A 112 -0.77 0.02 10.67
C ARG A 112 0.32 -0.83 10.02
N HIS A 113 -0.05 -1.74 9.13
CA HIS A 113 0.90 -2.59 8.41
C HIS A 113 1.85 -1.77 7.54
N LEU A 114 1.37 -0.73 6.84
CA LEU A 114 2.21 0.18 6.06
C LEU A 114 3.27 0.88 6.93
N ARG A 115 2.88 1.35 8.12
CA ARG A 115 3.81 2.00 9.07
C ARG A 115 4.80 1.04 9.70
N GLU A 116 4.39 -0.20 9.98
CA GLU A 116 5.28 -1.28 10.44
C GLU A 116 6.32 -1.61 9.38
N ALA A 117 5.89 -1.84 8.14
CA ALA A 117 6.77 -2.08 7.01
C ALA A 117 7.72 -0.90 6.79
N LYS A 118 7.24 0.34 6.94
CA LYS A 118 8.07 1.55 6.81
C LYS A 118 9.17 1.59 7.88
N ARG A 119 8.84 1.27 9.13
CA ARG A 119 9.83 1.18 10.22
C ARG A 119 10.84 0.05 9.99
N ALA A 120 10.44 -1.06 9.40
CA ALA A 120 11.35 -2.14 9.01
C ALA A 120 12.28 -1.70 7.87
N ALA A 121 11.74 -1.11 6.81
CA ALA A 121 12.50 -0.61 5.66
C ALA A 121 13.56 0.42 6.07
N ARG A 122 13.21 1.38 6.94
CA ARG A 122 14.17 2.37 7.46
C ARG A 122 15.32 1.74 8.23
N ARG A 123 15.04 0.76 9.10
CA ARG A 123 16.08 0.06 9.86
C ARG A 123 17.08 -0.65 8.94
N LEU A 124 16.59 -1.29 7.89
CA LEU A 124 17.44 -2.00 6.92
C LEU A 124 18.29 -1.05 6.06
N GLN A 125 17.77 0.15 5.75
CA GLN A 125 18.56 1.20 5.09
C GLN A 125 19.69 1.72 5.99
N SER A 126 19.42 1.92 7.30
CA SER A 126 20.42 2.39 8.27
C SER A 126 21.51 1.37 8.59
N SER A 127 21.30 0.07 8.32
CA SER A 127 22.32 -0.98 8.52
C SER A 127 23.18 -1.27 7.29
N SER A 128 22.89 -0.60 6.17
CA SER A 128 23.62 -0.76 4.89
C SER A 128 24.48 0.47 4.57
N SER A 129 24.50 1.47 5.45
CA SER A 129 25.40 2.63 5.45
C SER A 129 26.45 2.45 6.52
#